data_AF-A0A1X0QC28-F1
#
_entry.id   AF-A0A1X0QC28-F1
#
_cell.length_a   1.000
_cell.length_b   1.000
_cell.length_c   1.000
_cell.angle_alpha   90.00
_cell.angle_beta   90.00
_cell.angle_gamma   90.00
#
_symmetry.space_group_name_H-M   'P 1'
#
loop_
_entity.id
_entity.type
_entity.pdbx_description
1 polymer ?
#
loop_
_entity_poly.entity_id
_entity_poly.type
_entity_poly.pdbx_seq_one_letter_code
_entity_poly.pdbx_strand_id
1 'polypeptide(L)'
;MRGSELNKQILSNNGYKLKQMFLLLTLFNLIMAVLYNRKRKVKLFVFLTILENLIFFCIYNSVKPVIGRENGAYRIEFIRDINSKGFVAFIRDILRYLYIMKVHCYFFNYGYIWLLGIIASGYYEFVYYPFYRSNHQNSKLKTKSVKNK
;
A
#
# COMPACT_ATOMS: atom_id res chain seq x y z
N MET A 1 22.96 8.77 10.60
CA MET A 1 22.66 8.56 9.17
C MET A 1 22.81 9.87 8.41
N ARG A 2 23.70 9.94 7.41
CA ARG A 2 23.71 11.07 6.46
C ARG A 2 22.62 10.82 5.42
N GLY A 3 21.73 11.79 5.24
CA GLY A 3 20.61 11.77 4.30
C GLY A 3 19.96 13.15 4.27
N SER A 4 19.32 13.50 3.15
CA SER A 4 18.58 14.76 3.06
C SER A 4 17.51 14.81 4.17
N GLU A 5 17.20 16.01 4.66
CA GLU A 5 16.11 16.23 5.63
C GLU A 5 14.80 15.56 5.15
N LEU A 6 14.55 15.62 3.84
CA LEU A 6 13.42 14.96 3.18
C LEU A 6 13.42 13.44 3.35
N ASN A 7 14.57 12.76 3.23
CA ASN A 7 14.65 11.31 3.43
C ASN A 7 14.41 10.91 4.89
N LYS A 8 14.88 11.72 5.85
CA LYS A 8 14.60 11.50 7.28
C LYS A 8 13.11 11.66 7.58
N GLN A 9 12.47 12.67 7.00
CA GLN A 9 11.02 12.90 7.14
C GLN A 9 10.21 11.73 6.57
N ILE A 10 10.54 11.24 5.38
CA ILE A 10 9.87 10.07 4.78
C ILE A 10 10.04 8.84 5.68
N LEU A 11 11.24 8.61 6.21
CA LEU A 11 11.50 7.46 7.09
C LEU A 11 10.67 7.51 8.38
N SER A 12 10.62 8.68 9.02
CA SER A 12 9.80 8.91 10.21
C SER A 12 8.30 8.70 9.92
N ASN A 13 7.80 9.28 8.82
CA ASN A 13 6.41 9.14 8.42
C ASN A 13 6.04 7.68 8.09
N ASN A 14 6.89 6.97 7.34
CA ASN A 14 6.69 5.56 7.05
C ASN A 14 6.62 4.73 8.34
N GLY A 15 7.55 4.95 9.28
CA GLY A 15 7.56 4.25 10.57
C GLY A 15 6.27 4.48 11.36
N TYR A 16 5.82 5.73 11.46
CA TYR A 16 4.57 6.08 12.13
C TYR A 16 3.36 5.42 11.45
N LYS A 17 3.25 5.53 10.12
CA LYS A 17 2.12 4.97 9.34
C LYS A 17 2.08 3.45 9.41
N LEU A 18 3.22 2.77 9.30
CA LEU A 18 3.29 1.32 9.45
C LEU A 18 2.83 0.88 10.84
N LYS A 19 3.25 1.59 11.89
CA LYS A 19 2.81 1.30 13.27
C LYS A 19 1.29 1.49 13.42
N GLN A 20 0.74 2.56 12.87
CA GLN A 20 -0.71 2.79 12.85
C GLN A 20 -1.46 1.69 12.09
N MET A 21 -0.98 1.32 10.90
CA MET A 21 -1.59 0.26 10.09
C MET A 21 -1.55 -1.09 10.80
N PHE A 22 -0.44 -1.43 11.45
CA PHE A 22 -0.31 -2.66 12.24
C PHE A 22 -1.27 -2.69 13.43
N LEU A 23 -1.40 -1.59 14.16
CA LEU A 23 -2.33 -1.48 15.28
C LEU A 23 -3.78 -1.65 14.80
N LEU A 24 -4.16 -0.97 13.71
CA LEU A 24 -5.50 -1.08 13.13
C LEU A 24 -5.77 -2.49 12.60
N LEU A 25 -4.81 -3.13 11.93
CA LEU A 25 -4.89 -4.52 11.46
C LEU A 25 -5.13 -5.48 12.64
N THR A 26 -4.39 -5.29 13.74
CA THR A 26 -4.49 -6.13 14.94
C THR A 26 -5.85 -5.98 15.60
N LEU A 27 -6.29 -4.74 15.84
CA LEU A 27 -7.60 -4.44 16.45
C LEU A 27 -8.74 -4.97 15.57
N PHE A 28 -8.67 -4.76 14.26
CA PHE A 28 -9.64 -5.29 13.31
C PHE A 28 -9.71 -6.81 13.35
N ASN A 29 -8.56 -7.49 13.35
CA ASN A 29 -8.51 -8.95 13.41
C ASN A 29 -9.01 -9.52 14.73
N LEU A 30 -8.78 -8.85 15.86
CA LEU A 30 -9.36 -9.25 17.15
C LEU A 30 -10.90 -9.17 17.11
N ILE A 31 -11.46 -8.07 16.60
CA ILE A 31 -12.92 -7.91 16.47
C ILE A 31 -13.49 -8.99 15.55
N MET A 32 -12.89 -9.17 14.37
CA MET A 32 -13.37 -10.17 13.41
C MET A 32 -13.20 -11.60 13.92
N ALA A 33 -12.16 -11.91 14.71
CA ALA A 33 -11.99 -13.23 15.33
C ALA A 33 -13.19 -13.60 16.22
N VAL A 34 -13.62 -12.67 17.09
CA VAL A 34 -14.78 -12.87 17.96
C VAL A 34 -16.04 -13.10 17.12
N LEU A 35 -16.28 -12.27 16.10
CA LEU A 35 -17.45 -12.38 15.24
C LEU A 35 -17.48 -13.71 14.47
N TYR A 36 -16.37 -14.08 13.83
CA TYR A 36 -16.28 -15.32 13.04
C TYR A 36 -16.37 -16.58 13.91
N ASN A 37 -15.84 -16.53 15.14
CA ASN A 37 -15.99 -17.64 16.10
C ASN A 37 -17.47 -17.88 16.45
N ARG A 38 -18.25 -16.81 16.67
CA ARG A 38 -19.70 -16.93 16.92
C ARG A 38 -20.46 -17.59 15.77
N LYS A 39 -20.03 -17.40 14.52
CA LYS A 39 -20.61 -18.07 13.34
C LYS A 39 -19.97 -19.42 12.99
N ARG A 40 -19.02 -19.93 13.80
CA ARG A 40 -18.25 -21.17 13.54
C ARG A 40 -17.51 -21.16 12.19
N LYS A 41 -17.15 -19.98 11.67
CA LYS A 41 -16.46 -19.80 10.37
C LYS A 41 -14.96 -19.53 10.53
N VAL A 42 -14.33 -20.14 11.54
CA VAL A 42 -12.94 -19.84 11.94
C VAL A 42 -11.94 -20.12 10.82
N LYS A 43 -12.14 -21.18 10.02
CA LYS A 43 -11.26 -21.50 8.87
C LYS A 43 -11.18 -20.36 7.85
N LEU A 44 -12.33 -19.78 7.49
CA LEU A 44 -12.40 -18.66 6.56
C LEU A 44 -11.74 -17.41 7.15
N PHE A 45 -11.96 -17.13 8.44
CA PHE A 45 -11.26 -16.05 9.13
C PHE A 45 -9.74 -16.22 9.07
N VAL A 46 -9.22 -17.40 9.43
CA VAL A 46 -7.77 -17.68 9.41
C VAL A 46 -7.19 -17.49 8.02
N PHE A 47 -7.84 -18.02 6.99
CA PHE A 47 -7.40 -17.84 5.60
C PHE A 47 -7.29 -16.37 5.19
N LEU A 48 -8.33 -15.57 5.46
CA LEU A 48 -8.33 -14.14 5.14
C LEU A 48 -7.30 -13.36 5.96
N THR A 49 -7.10 -13.72 7.22
CA THR A 49 -6.07 -13.13 8.08
C THR A 49 -4.66 -13.43 7.61
N ILE A 50 -4.38 -14.64 7.11
CA ILE A 50 -3.07 -14.97 6.52
C ILE A 50 -2.82 -14.08 5.30
N LEU A 51 -3.81 -13.94 4.41
CA LEU A 51 -3.68 -13.07 3.23
C LEU A 51 -3.42 -11.61 3.61
N GLU A 52 -4.15 -11.06 4.58
CA GLU A 52 -3.92 -9.68 5.06
C GLU A 52 -2.50 -9.49 5.60
N ASN A 53 -1.99 -10.44 6.38
CA ASN A 53 -0.64 -10.36 6.92
C ASN A 53 0.43 -10.45 5.82
N LEU A 54 0.23 -11.32 4.81
CA LEU A 54 1.12 -11.38 3.64
C LEU A 54 1.14 -10.05 2.89
N ILE A 55 -0.02 -9.45 2.65
CA ILE A 55 -0.14 -8.15 1.99
C ILE A 55 0.49 -7.04 2.84
N PHE A 56 0.26 -7.01 4.15
CA PHE A 56 0.90 -6.05 5.05
C PHE A 56 2.42 -6.19 5.04
N PHE A 57 2.95 -7.41 5.03
CA PHE A 57 4.38 -7.69 4.90
C PHE A 57 4.94 -7.18 3.57
N CYS A 58 4.20 -7.32 2.47
CA CYS A 58 4.57 -6.72 1.19
C CYS A 58 4.64 -5.18 1.24
N ILE A 59 3.70 -4.52 1.94
CA ILE A 59 3.76 -3.07 2.16
C ILE A 59 5.02 -2.71 2.94
N TYR A 60 5.27 -3.40 4.06
CA TYR A 60 6.44 -3.18 4.91
C TYR A 60 7.76 -3.29 4.12
N ASN A 61 7.94 -4.36 3.34
CA ASN A 61 9.15 -4.51 2.52
C ASN A 61 9.26 -3.45 1.42
N SER A 62 8.13 -2.99 0.87
CA SER A 62 8.13 -2.01 -0.22
C SER A 62 8.55 -0.61 0.22
N VAL A 63 8.41 -0.30 1.52
CA VAL A 63 8.76 1.01 2.10
C VAL A 63 10.02 0.96 2.97
N LYS A 64 10.60 -0.24 3.16
CA LYS A 64 11.84 -0.43 3.89
C LYS A 64 12.97 0.34 3.18
N PRO A 65 13.76 1.15 3.91
CA PRO A 65 14.87 1.87 3.29
C PRO A 65 15.93 0.88 2.82
N VAL A 66 16.48 1.13 1.63
CA VAL A 66 17.69 0.45 1.14
C VAL A 66 18.88 1.21 1.70
N ILE A 67 19.70 0.52 2.49
CA ILE A 67 20.85 1.10 3.18
C ILE A 67 22.12 0.58 2.53
N GLY A 68 22.89 1.49 1.96
CA GLY A 68 24.22 1.24 1.42
C GLY A 68 25.32 1.61 2.41
N ARG A 69 26.55 1.18 2.11
CA ARG A 69 27.77 1.66 2.77
C ARG A 69 28.58 2.51 1.79
N GLU A 70 28.82 3.76 2.16
CA GLU A 70 29.69 4.68 1.42
C GLU A 70 30.72 5.23 2.42
N ASN A 71 32.02 5.07 2.13
CA ASN A 71 33.13 5.58 2.94
C ASN A 71 33.03 5.25 4.45
N GLY A 72 32.70 3.99 4.78
CA GLY A 72 32.59 3.52 6.17
C GLY A 72 31.33 3.97 6.92
N ALA A 73 30.46 4.79 6.31
CA ALA A 73 29.21 5.26 6.89
C ALA A 73 27.97 4.65 6.19
N TYR A 74 26.91 4.38 6.95
CA TYR A 74 25.63 3.95 6.39
C TYR A 74 24.87 5.13 5.78
N ARG A 75 24.51 5.02 4.49
CA ARG A 75 23.72 6.00 3.73
C ARG A 75 22.43 5.36 3.24
N ILE A 76 21.34 6.13 3.27
CA ILE A 76 20.07 5.71 2.65
C ILE A 76 20.19 5.97 1.15
N GLU A 77 20.23 4.90 0.35
CA GLU A 77 20.30 4.98 -1.11
C GLU A 77 18.92 5.25 -1.71
N PHE A 78 17.91 4.56 -1.20
CA PHE A 78 16.55 4.66 -1.68
C PHE A 78 15.56 4.50 -0.53
N ILE A 79 14.54 5.36 -0.52
CA ILE A 79 13.39 5.23 0.35
C ILE A 79 12.13 5.54 -0.45
N ARG A 80 11.12 4.69 -0.31
CA ARG A 80 9.82 4.86 -0.97
C ARG A 80 8.81 5.32 0.07
N ASP A 81 8.08 6.39 -0.21
CA ASP A 81 7.00 6.86 0.65
C ASP A 81 5.84 5.85 0.63
N ILE A 82 5.27 5.53 1.80
CA ILE A 82 4.09 4.69 1.94
C ILE A 82 2.86 5.24 1.21
N ASN A 83 2.81 6.56 0.97
CA ASN A 83 1.76 7.24 0.23
C ASN A 83 2.08 7.40 -1.26
N SER A 84 3.22 6.85 -1.73
CA SER A 84 3.58 6.90 -3.14
C SER A 84 2.59 6.16 -4.03
N LYS A 85 2.46 6.64 -5.27
CA LYS A 85 1.68 6.02 -6.35
C LYS A 85 2.41 4.80 -6.92
N GLY A 86 1.70 4.01 -7.72
CA GLY A 86 2.17 2.76 -8.31
C GLY A 86 2.01 1.58 -7.36
N PHE A 87 3.04 0.73 -7.29
CA PHE A 87 2.97 -0.56 -6.60
C PHE A 87 2.56 -0.45 -5.12
N VAL A 88 3.04 0.55 -4.38
CA VAL A 88 2.71 0.72 -2.95
C VAL A 88 1.25 1.09 -2.77
N ALA A 89 0.72 1.98 -3.62
CA ALA A 89 -0.70 2.33 -3.62
C ALA A 89 -1.57 1.13 -3.95
N PHE A 90 -1.19 0.34 -4.96
CA PHE A 90 -1.90 -0.88 -5.32
C PHE A 90 -1.96 -1.90 -4.18
N ILE A 91 -0.84 -2.21 -3.51
CA ILE A 91 -0.85 -3.16 -2.39
C ILE A 91 -1.70 -2.63 -1.21
N ARG A 92 -1.65 -1.32 -0.94
CA ARG A 92 -2.50 -0.70 0.08
C ARG A 92 -3.98 -0.86 -0.25
N ASP A 93 -4.35 -0.73 -1.52
CA ASP A 93 -5.72 -0.95 -1.98
C ASP A 93 -6.12 -2.43 -1.84
N ILE A 94 -5.23 -3.38 -2.16
CA ILE A 94 -5.48 -4.81 -1.88
C ILE A 94 -5.81 -5.02 -0.40
N LEU A 95 -5.00 -4.47 0.51
CA LEU A 95 -5.24 -4.60 1.95
C LEU A 95 -6.61 -4.04 2.34
N ARG A 96 -6.99 -2.88 1.78
CA ARG A 96 -8.30 -2.28 2.01
C ARG A 96 -9.43 -3.18 1.51
N TYR A 97 -9.32 -3.73 0.30
CA TYR A 97 -10.34 -4.63 -0.25
C TYR A 97 -10.41 -5.94 0.53
N LEU A 98 -9.31 -6.45 1.08
CA LEU A 98 -9.32 -7.62 1.97
C LEU A 98 -10.13 -7.36 3.24
N TYR A 99 -10.01 -6.18 3.87
CA TYR A 99 -10.84 -5.83 5.03
C TYR A 99 -12.33 -5.81 4.69
N ILE A 100 -12.68 -5.17 3.57
CA ILE A 100 -14.07 -5.11 3.10
C ILE A 100 -14.57 -6.53 2.80
N MET A 101 -13.76 -7.34 2.11
CA MET A 101 -14.08 -8.73 1.78
C MET A 101 -14.28 -9.58 3.04
N LYS A 102 -13.46 -9.40 4.08
CA LYS A 102 -13.61 -10.11 5.36
C LYS A 102 -14.91 -9.71 6.07
N VAL A 103 -15.27 -8.44 6.10
CA VAL A 103 -16.57 -8.01 6.64
C VAL A 103 -17.72 -8.58 5.79
N HIS A 104 -17.60 -8.53 4.46
CA HIS A 104 -18.66 -8.99 3.56
C HIS A 104 -18.90 -10.51 3.67
N CYS A 105 -17.82 -11.30 3.68
CA CYS A 105 -17.87 -12.75 3.88
C CYS A 105 -18.49 -13.15 5.23
N TYR A 106 -18.32 -12.34 6.27
CA TYR A 106 -18.97 -12.57 7.56
C TYR A 106 -20.51 -12.55 7.45
N PHE A 107 -21.07 -11.60 6.70
CA PHE A 107 -22.51 -11.46 6.53
C PHE A 107 -23.07 -12.39 5.45
N PHE A 108 -22.48 -12.40 4.27
CA PHE A 108 -23.09 -12.96 3.06
C PHE A 108 -22.43 -14.24 2.55
N ASN A 109 -21.35 -14.74 3.16
CA ASN A 109 -20.59 -15.93 2.71
C ASN A 109 -19.94 -15.86 1.32
N TYR A 110 -20.10 -14.78 0.57
CA TYR A 110 -19.37 -14.52 -0.67
C TYR A 110 -18.64 -13.18 -0.56
N GLY A 111 -17.44 -13.11 -1.15
CA GLY A 111 -16.59 -11.92 -1.10
C GLY A 111 -15.90 -11.59 -2.44
N TYR A 112 -16.04 -12.46 -3.43
CA TYR A 112 -15.31 -12.39 -4.70
C TYR A 112 -15.58 -11.11 -5.51
N ILE A 113 -16.72 -10.45 -5.28
CA ILE A 113 -17.04 -9.17 -5.93
C ILE A 113 -15.98 -8.09 -5.65
N TRP A 114 -15.30 -8.16 -4.50
CA TRP A 114 -14.24 -7.22 -4.14
C TRP A 114 -12.94 -7.44 -4.92
N LEU A 115 -12.77 -8.59 -5.59
CA LEU A 115 -11.66 -8.82 -6.52
C LEU A 115 -11.73 -7.88 -7.72
N LEU A 116 -12.93 -7.48 -8.18
CA LEU A 116 -13.09 -6.49 -9.24
C LEU A 116 -12.49 -5.14 -8.83
N GLY A 117 -12.64 -4.77 -7.56
CA GLY A 117 -12.02 -3.55 -7.00
C GLY A 117 -10.49 -3.61 -7.02
N ILE A 118 -9.92 -4.77 -6.70
CA ILE A 118 -8.47 -4.99 -6.79
C ILE A 118 -7.99 -4.86 -8.25
N ILE A 119 -8.68 -5.49 -9.19
CA ILE A 119 -8.35 -5.42 -10.62
C ILE A 119 -8.44 -3.97 -11.12
N ALA A 120 -9.50 -3.24 -10.75
CA ALA A 120 -9.67 -1.84 -11.11
C ALA A 120 -8.57 -0.94 -10.54
N SER A 121 -8.18 -1.14 -9.27
CA SER A 121 -7.06 -0.43 -8.65
C SER A 121 -5.74 -0.74 -9.37
N GLY A 122 -5.49 -2.00 -9.72
CA GLY A 122 -4.32 -2.40 -10.49
C GLY A 122 -4.27 -1.73 -11.87
N TYR A 123 -5.37 -1.75 -12.61
CA TYR A 123 -5.45 -1.06 -13.90
C TYR A 123 -5.19 0.45 -13.75
N TYR A 124 -5.76 1.07 -12.71
CA TYR A 124 -5.55 2.49 -12.45
C TYR A 124 -4.07 2.82 -12.16
N GLU A 125 -3.42 2.09 -11.24
CA GLU A 125 -2.05 2.40 -10.82
C GLU A 125 -0.98 2.00 -11.84
N PHE A 126 -1.19 0.95 -12.65
CA PHE A 126 -0.18 0.44 -13.60
C PHE A 126 -0.40 0.86 -15.06
N VAL A 127 -1.64 1.12 -15.48
CA VAL A 127 -1.95 1.44 -16.88
C VAL A 127 -2.34 2.90 -17.00
N TYR A 128 -3.41 3.30 -16.31
CA TYR A 128 -4.00 4.63 -16.49
C TYR A 128 -3.10 5.74 -15.94
N TYR A 129 -2.61 5.62 -14.70
CA TYR A 129 -1.84 6.67 -14.04
C TYR A 129 -0.53 6.99 -14.77
N PRO A 130 0.29 6.02 -15.21
CA PRO A 130 1.49 6.29 -15.99
C PRO A 130 1.19 6.97 -17.34
N PHE A 131 0.16 6.51 -18.05
CA PHE A 131 -0.24 7.07 -19.34
C PHE A 131 -0.72 8.53 -19.20
N TYR A 132 -1.59 8.78 -18.22
CA TYR A 132 -2.06 10.13 -17.91
C TYR A 132 -0.90 11.07 -17.57
N ARG A 133 0.02 10.63 -16.70
CA ARG A 133 1.19 11.42 -16.29
C ARG A 133 2.10 11.79 -17.47
N SER A 134 2.36 10.84 -18.38
CA SER A 134 3.17 11.06 -19.58
C SER A 134 2.56 12.12 -20.49
N ASN A 135 1.26 11.98 -20.80
CA ASN A 135 0.55 12.93 -21.66
C ASN A 135 0.50 14.35 -21.05
N HIS A 136 0.35 14.45 -19.74
CA HIS A 136 0.31 15.74 -19.05
C HIS A 136 1.68 16.43 -18.95
N GLN A 137 2.77 15.67 -18.93
CA GLN A 137 4.12 16.22 -19.01
C GLN A 137 4.43 16.71 -20.44
N ASN A 138 4.03 15.94 -21.45
CA ASN A 138 4.18 16.33 -22.85
C ASN A 138 3.38 17.59 -23.19
N SER A 139 2.17 17.76 -22.63
CA SER A 139 1.38 18.98 -22.83
C SER A 139 2.01 20.22 -22.17
N LYS A 140 2.59 20.07 -20.96
CA LYS A 140 3.33 21.14 -20.26
C LYS A 140 4.62 21.55 -20.98
N LEU A 141 5.34 20.60 -21.57
CA LEU A 141 6.54 20.88 -22.37
C LEU A 141 6.19 21.66 -23.65
N LYS A 142 5.12 21.28 -24.34
CA LYS A 142 4.62 22.01 -25.52
C LYS A 142 4.18 23.44 -25.18
N THR A 143 3.51 23.68 -24.06
CA THR A 143 3.11 25.05 -23.68
C THR A 143 4.29 25.94 -23.29
N LYS A 144 5.36 25.38 -22.71
CA LYS A 144 6.59 26.13 -22.43
C LYS A 144 7.36 26.49 -23.71
N SER A 145 7.41 25.62 -24.72
CA SER A 145 8.13 25.94 -25.96
C SER A 145 7.43 27.02 -26.78
N VAL A 146 6.10 27.15 -26.66
CA VAL A 146 5.33 28.20 -27.36
C VAL A 146 5.49 29.57 -26.69
N LYS A 147 5.71 29.64 -25.36
CA LYS A 147 5.94 30.90 -24.64
C LYS A 147 7.36 31.48 -24.79
N ASN A 148 8.32 30.69 -25.26
CA ASN A 148 9.71 31.10 -25.44
C ASN A 148 10.05 31.45 -26.91
N LYS A 149 9.04 31.58 -27.78
CA LYS A 149 9.14 32.16 -29.12
C LYS A 149 8.47 33.52 -29.11
#